data_AF-A0A1H1ZZ26-F1
#
_entry.id   AF-A0A1H1ZZ26-F1
#
_cell.length_a   1.000
_cell.length_b   1.000
_cell.length_c   1.000
_cell.angle_alpha   90.00
_cell.angle_beta   90.00
_cell.angle_gamma   90.00
#
_symmetry.space_group_name_H-M   'P 1'
#
loop_
_entity.id
_entity.type
_entity.pdbx_description
1 polymer ?
#
loop_
_entity_poly.entity_id
_entity_poly.type
_entity_poly.pdbx_seq_one_letter_code
_entity_poly.pdbx_strand_id
1 'polypeptide(L)'
;MSVQDDLRPLFTEADAAETQAALALQPVEVDPGLVLDADTAGLLRDGLGRYDMDIRWMAHLDDGGVLRLWRSWTGIQVYEARVTGDVISDLQVEEHPERYQGRMEDEPEMFERVLIACVRHLRYFRAGHTPYGPSASAGPEPAPWP
;
A
#
# COMPACT_ATOMS: atom_id res chain seq x y z
N MET A 1 -25.07 -1.72 -19.17
CA MET A 1 -24.04 -1.18 -18.28
C MET A 1 -22.95 -2.23 -18.21
N SER A 2 -21.80 -2.01 -18.84
CA SER A 2 -20.68 -2.95 -18.70
C SER A 2 -20.19 -2.84 -17.27
N VAL A 3 -20.22 -3.95 -16.53
CA VAL A 3 -19.51 -4.03 -15.25
C VAL A 3 -18.04 -3.90 -15.63
N GLN A 4 -17.41 -2.79 -15.27
CA GLN A 4 -15.97 -2.66 -15.43
C GLN A 4 -15.38 -3.67 -14.44
N ASP A 5 -14.63 -4.66 -14.94
CA ASP A 5 -14.05 -5.69 -14.08
C ASP A 5 -13.10 -4.99 -13.11
N ASP A 6 -13.36 -5.09 -11.81
CA ASP A 6 -12.41 -4.65 -10.79
C ASP A 6 -11.22 -5.61 -10.84
N LEU A 7 -10.10 -5.13 -11.35
CA LEU A 7 -8.89 -5.94 -11.56
C LEU A 7 -7.93 -5.88 -10.37
N ARG A 8 -8.36 -5.33 -9.23
CA ARG A 8 -7.48 -5.16 -8.09
C ARG A 8 -6.93 -6.52 -7.66
N PRO A 9 -5.60 -6.67 -7.56
CA PRO A 9 -5.01 -7.79 -6.85
C PRO A 9 -5.30 -7.53 -5.37
N LEU A 10 -6.39 -8.09 -4.87
CA LEU A 10 -6.75 -7.97 -3.45
C LEU A 10 -5.65 -8.61 -2.61
N PHE A 11 -5.46 -8.13 -1.38
CA PHE A 11 -4.55 -8.78 -0.46
C PHE A 11 -5.21 -10.04 0.10
N THR A 12 -4.69 -11.22 -0.27
CA THR A 12 -5.30 -12.51 0.04
C THR A 12 -4.58 -13.26 1.16
N GLU A 13 -5.16 -14.37 1.62
CA GLU A 13 -4.47 -15.30 2.55
C GLU A 13 -3.16 -15.86 1.96
N ALA A 14 -3.09 -16.03 0.64
CA ALA A 14 -1.86 -16.48 -0.03
C ALA A 14 -0.77 -15.41 0.08
N ASP A 15 -1.11 -14.13 -0.15
CA ASP A 15 -0.17 -13.02 0.06
C ASP A 15 0.28 -12.95 1.51
N ALA A 16 -0.67 -13.05 2.46
CA ALA A 16 -0.36 -13.05 3.89
C ALA A 16 0.62 -14.17 4.29
N ALA A 17 0.45 -15.37 3.73
CA ALA A 17 1.35 -16.51 3.98
C ALA A 17 2.78 -16.30 3.42
N GLU A 18 2.94 -15.46 2.40
CA GLU A 18 4.25 -15.10 1.84
C GLU A 18 4.89 -13.89 2.54
N THR A 19 4.11 -13.12 3.31
CA THR A 19 4.65 -11.97 4.04
C THR A 19 5.48 -12.40 5.24
N GLN A 20 6.52 -11.61 5.51
CA GLN A 20 7.41 -11.76 6.65
C GLN A 20 7.24 -10.54 7.54
N ALA A 21 6.92 -10.78 8.82
CA ALA A 21 6.90 -9.72 9.83
C ALA A 21 8.29 -9.05 9.91
N ALA A 22 8.29 -7.76 10.23
CA ALA A 22 9.52 -7.01 10.45
C ALA A 22 10.32 -7.59 11.63
N LEU A 23 11.65 -7.56 11.56
CA LEU A 23 12.53 -8.04 12.64
C LEU A 23 12.82 -6.95 13.66
N ALA A 24 12.93 -5.70 13.22
CA ALA A 24 13.29 -4.57 14.06
C ALA A 24 12.50 -3.32 13.63
N LEU A 25 11.23 -3.22 14.05
CA LEU A 25 10.45 -1.99 13.87
C LEU A 25 10.97 -0.89 14.81
N GLN A 26 11.42 0.21 14.22
CA GLN A 26 11.77 1.42 14.94
C GLN A 26 10.70 2.49 14.74
N PRO A 27 10.24 3.15 15.80
CA PRO A 27 9.35 4.30 15.67
C PRO A 27 10.07 5.46 14.98
N VAL A 28 9.37 6.14 14.09
CA VAL A 28 9.82 7.39 13.49
C VAL A 28 9.43 8.54 14.42
N GLU A 29 10.36 9.43 14.72
CA GLU A 29 10.15 10.51 15.71
C GLU A 29 9.08 11.53 15.28
N VAL A 30 8.89 11.68 13.97
CA VAL A 30 7.94 12.62 13.38
C VAL A 30 6.79 11.84 12.77
N ASP A 31 5.58 12.16 13.20
CA ASP A 31 4.35 11.63 12.63
C ASP A 31 4.22 12.12 11.17
N PRO A 32 3.94 11.23 10.20
CA PRO A 32 3.68 11.65 8.82
C PRO A 32 2.47 12.59 8.68
N GLY A 33 1.52 12.62 9.64
CA GLY A 33 0.41 13.57 9.65
C GLY A 33 -0.53 13.43 8.46
N LEU A 34 -0.58 12.24 7.85
CA LEU A 34 -1.37 11.97 6.65
C LEU A 34 -2.82 11.67 7.00
N VAL A 35 -3.73 12.14 6.16
CA VAL A 35 -5.18 11.91 6.33
C VAL A 35 -5.70 11.09 5.15
N LEU A 36 -6.42 10.02 5.45
CA LEU A 36 -7.05 9.12 4.50
C LEU A 36 -8.51 9.51 4.28
N ASP A 37 -8.89 9.77 3.04
CA ASP A 37 -10.30 9.82 2.68
C ASP A 37 -10.95 8.41 2.83
N ALA A 38 -12.29 8.39 2.99
CA ALA A 38 -13.02 7.14 3.22
C ALA A 38 -12.89 6.11 2.09
N ASP A 39 -12.74 6.57 0.84
CA ASP A 39 -12.53 5.70 -0.32
C ASP A 39 -11.15 5.05 -0.25
N THR A 40 -10.12 5.82 0.06
CA THR A 40 -8.75 5.34 0.24
C THR A 40 -8.65 4.34 1.39
N ALA A 41 -9.30 4.62 2.53
CA ALA A 41 -9.34 3.67 3.64
C ALA A 41 -10.05 2.35 3.24
N GLY A 42 -11.12 2.41 2.44
CA GLY A 42 -11.76 1.23 1.87
C GLY A 42 -10.84 0.43 0.96
N LEU A 43 -10.15 1.11 0.03
CA LEU A 43 -9.19 0.48 -0.88
C LEU A 43 -8.03 -0.20 -0.13
N LEU A 44 -7.53 0.40 0.95
CA LEU A 44 -6.45 -0.17 1.76
C LEU A 44 -6.91 -1.36 2.62
N ARG A 45 -8.19 -1.39 3.04
CA ARG A 45 -8.78 -2.56 3.71
C ARG A 45 -8.97 -3.74 2.77
N ASP A 46 -9.39 -3.47 1.54
CA ASP A 46 -9.40 -4.50 0.47
C ASP A 46 -7.97 -4.99 0.16
N GLY A 47 -6.99 -4.12 0.37
CA GLY A 47 -5.57 -4.40 0.27
C GLY A 47 -5.05 -4.44 -1.16
N LEU A 48 -3.75 -4.21 -1.29
CA LEU A 48 -2.95 -4.39 -2.49
C LEU A 48 -2.11 -5.65 -2.30
N GLY A 49 -2.55 -6.76 -2.89
CA GLY A 49 -1.81 -8.01 -2.99
C GLY A 49 -0.70 -7.95 -4.03
N ARG A 50 -0.01 -9.07 -4.21
CA ARG A 50 1.13 -9.17 -5.13
C ARG A 50 0.68 -9.02 -6.58
N TYR A 51 1.38 -8.20 -7.34
CA TYR A 51 1.14 -8.03 -8.77
C TYR A 51 2.45 -7.81 -9.52
N ASP A 52 2.99 -8.92 -10.02
CA ASP A 52 4.27 -8.98 -10.74
C ASP A 52 5.39 -8.10 -10.12
N MET A 53 6.42 -7.76 -10.89
CA MET A 53 7.58 -7.00 -10.45
C MET A 53 7.38 -5.47 -10.53
N ASP A 54 6.44 -5.00 -11.34
CA ASP A 54 6.20 -3.56 -11.53
C ASP A 54 5.56 -2.91 -10.30
N ILE A 55 4.74 -3.67 -9.58
CA ILE A 55 4.16 -3.22 -8.32
C ILE A 55 5.08 -3.63 -7.20
N ARG A 56 5.84 -2.64 -6.73
CA ARG A 56 6.91 -2.82 -5.74
C ARG A 56 6.43 -3.09 -4.32
N TRP A 57 5.15 -2.86 -4.05
CA TRP A 57 4.60 -2.82 -2.70
C TRP A 57 3.29 -3.59 -2.63
N MET A 58 3.14 -4.34 -1.53
CA MET A 58 1.85 -4.81 -1.05
C MET A 58 1.45 -3.94 0.13
N ALA A 59 0.14 -3.76 0.34
CA ALA A 59 -0.38 -2.94 1.43
C ALA A 59 -1.70 -3.52 1.94
N HIS A 60 -1.90 -3.49 3.26
CA HIS A 60 -3.17 -3.91 3.85
C HIS A 60 -3.42 -3.16 5.16
N LEU A 61 -4.62 -2.61 5.29
CA LEU A 61 -5.13 -2.01 6.52
C LEU A 61 -6.06 -3.02 7.19
N ASP A 62 -5.65 -3.57 8.32
CA ASP A 62 -6.46 -4.53 9.06
C ASP A 62 -7.63 -3.88 9.82
N ASP A 63 -8.58 -4.72 10.27
CA ASP A 63 -9.72 -4.29 11.10
C ASP A 63 -9.31 -3.69 12.45
N GLY A 64 -8.09 -4.00 12.88
CA GLY A 64 -7.48 -3.44 14.06
C GLY A 64 -7.07 -1.98 13.88
N GLY A 65 -7.05 -1.44 12.65
CA GLY A 65 -6.56 -0.10 12.34
C GLY A 65 -5.04 -0.03 12.21
N VAL A 66 -4.39 -1.12 11.80
CA VAL A 66 -2.94 -1.13 11.52
C VAL A 66 -2.73 -1.30 10.02
N LEU A 67 -2.10 -0.30 9.42
CA LEU A 67 -1.66 -0.31 8.03
C LEU A 67 -0.25 -0.88 7.96
N ARG A 68 -0.06 -1.94 7.17
CA ARG A 68 1.25 -2.53 6.90
C ARG A 68 1.56 -2.51 5.42
N LEU A 69 2.84 -2.27 5.11
CA LEU A 69 3.35 -2.30 3.74
C LEU A 69 4.56 -3.23 3.65
N TRP A 70 4.56 -4.04 2.60
CA TRP A 70 5.59 -5.04 2.33
C TRP A 70 6.19 -4.84 0.94
N ARG A 71 7.45 -5.24 0.76
CA ARG A 71 8.01 -5.40 -0.58
C ARG A 71 7.36 -6.59 -1.28
N SER A 72 6.82 -6.39 -2.47
CA SER A 72 6.09 -7.43 -3.19
C SER A 72 6.95 -8.62 -3.60
N TRP A 73 8.25 -8.41 -3.88
CA TRP A 73 9.13 -9.46 -4.37
C TRP A 73 9.81 -10.29 -3.27
N THR A 74 9.90 -9.79 -2.04
CA THR A 74 10.46 -10.52 -0.88
C THR A 74 9.44 -10.84 0.22
N GLY A 75 8.28 -10.18 0.22
CA GLY A 75 7.32 -10.26 1.31
C GLY A 75 7.76 -9.56 2.60
N ILE A 76 8.91 -8.88 2.62
CA ILE A 76 9.43 -8.22 3.83
C ILE A 76 8.58 -7.01 4.18
N GLN A 77 8.07 -6.96 5.42
CA GLN A 77 7.42 -5.78 5.99
C GLN A 77 8.44 -4.66 6.15
N VAL A 78 8.13 -3.49 5.62
CA VAL A 78 8.99 -2.30 5.76
C VAL A 78 8.33 -1.26 6.65
N TYR A 79 7.03 -1.03 6.47
CA TYR A 79 6.30 0.00 7.21
C TYR A 79 5.14 -0.60 8.00
N GLU A 80 4.93 -0.05 9.19
CA GLU A 80 3.73 -0.21 9.99
C GLU A 80 3.27 1.17 10.47
N ALA A 81 1.97 1.45 10.39
CA ALA A 81 1.41 2.69 10.90
C ALA A 81 0.02 2.45 11.48
N ARG A 82 -0.36 3.27 12.46
CA ARG A 82 -1.69 3.25 13.04
C ARG A 82 -2.64 4.13 12.22
N VAL A 83 -3.86 3.67 12.01
CA VAL A 83 -4.94 4.47 11.43
C VAL A 83 -6.04 4.63 12.47
N THR A 84 -6.26 5.87 12.92
CA THR A 84 -7.31 6.20 13.90
C THR A 84 -8.28 7.19 13.27
N GLY A 85 -9.50 6.74 12.98
CA GLY A 85 -10.43 7.52 12.17
C GLY A 85 -9.91 7.62 10.73
N ASP A 86 -9.52 8.83 10.34
CA ASP A 86 -8.90 9.16 9.05
C ASP A 86 -7.40 9.50 9.18
N VAL A 87 -6.84 9.57 10.38
CA VAL A 87 -5.44 9.99 10.59
C VAL A 87 -4.51 8.79 10.63
N ILE A 88 -3.41 8.86 9.88
CA ILE A 88 -2.26 7.96 10.02
C ILE A 88 -1.30 8.53 11.05
N SER A 89 -0.89 7.71 12.02
CA SER A 89 0.04 8.03 13.09
C SER A 89 0.96 6.85 13.43
N ASP A 90 1.84 7.05 14.41
CA ASP A 90 2.69 5.99 14.99
C ASP A 90 3.47 5.19 13.94
N LEU A 91 4.07 5.87 12.97
CA LEU A 91 4.85 5.26 11.90
C LEU A 91 6.05 4.51 12.50
N GLN A 92 6.21 3.25 12.09
CA GLN A 92 7.32 2.39 12.41
C GLN A 92 7.94 1.82 11.14
N VAL A 93 9.26 1.66 11.13
CA VAL A 93 10.05 1.25 9.97
C VAL A 93 10.97 0.09 10.35
N GLU A 94 11.05 -0.93 9.50
CA GLU A 94 12.05 -1.98 9.62
C GLU A 94 13.46 -1.39 9.52
N GLU A 95 14.32 -1.66 10.51
CA GLU A 95 15.72 -1.17 10.52
C GLU A 95 16.75 -2.32 10.48
N HIS A 96 16.31 -3.57 10.29
CA HIS A 96 17.26 -4.66 10.18
C HIS A 96 18.16 -4.47 8.94
N PRO A 97 19.50 -4.43 9.08
CA PRO A 97 20.41 -3.97 8.02
C PRO A 97 20.41 -4.86 6.78
N GLU A 98 20.05 -6.13 6.92
CA GLU A 98 19.93 -7.06 5.77
C GLU A 98 18.57 -7.00 5.06
N ARG A 99 17.60 -6.27 5.63
CA ARG A 99 16.21 -6.20 5.13
C ARG A 99 15.86 -4.84 4.55
N TYR A 100 16.21 -3.78 5.26
CA TYR A 100 15.93 -2.42 4.86
C TYR A 100 17.02 -1.49 5.37
N GLN A 101 17.50 -0.61 4.50
CA GLN A 101 18.50 0.40 4.81
C GLN A 101 17.97 1.75 4.36
N GLY A 102 17.33 2.45 5.29
CA GLY A 102 16.82 3.79 5.12
C GLY A 102 17.48 4.78 6.07
N ARG A 103 17.11 6.06 5.98
CA ARG A 103 17.52 7.08 6.95
C ARG A 103 16.26 7.51 7.68
N MET A 104 16.21 7.30 9.00
CA MET A 104 15.00 7.53 9.80
C MET A 104 14.41 8.95 9.64
N GLU A 105 15.25 9.96 9.40
CA GLU A 105 14.82 11.34 9.14
C GLU A 105 14.07 11.54 7.82
N ASP A 106 14.33 10.70 6.82
CA ASP A 106 13.70 10.75 5.49
C ASP A 106 12.46 9.84 5.40
N GLU A 107 12.24 8.97 6.39
CA GLU A 107 11.18 7.95 6.36
C GLU A 107 9.74 8.50 6.33
N PRO A 108 9.38 9.62 6.99
CA PRO A 108 8.05 10.19 6.84
C PRO A 108 7.71 10.52 5.38
N GLU A 109 8.62 11.20 4.67
CA GLU A 109 8.44 11.55 3.27
C GLU A 109 8.47 10.31 2.37
N MET A 110 9.33 9.34 2.67
CA MET A 110 9.41 8.10 1.91
C MET A 110 8.11 7.29 2.05
N PHE A 111 7.60 7.16 3.27
CA PHE A 111 6.34 6.50 3.57
C PHE A 111 5.18 7.15 2.81
N GLU A 112 5.07 8.48 2.81
CA GLU A 112 4.06 9.21 2.04
C GLU A 112 4.12 8.85 0.54
N ARG A 113 5.32 8.90 -0.05
CA ARG A 113 5.52 8.57 -1.48
C ARG A 113 5.12 7.14 -1.79
N VAL A 114 5.47 6.20 -0.91
CA VAL A 114 5.14 4.78 -1.04
C VAL A 114 3.61 4.58 -0.93
N LEU A 115 2.97 5.22 0.04
CA LEU A 115 1.52 5.14 0.24
C LEU A 115 0.77 5.71 -0.97
N ILE A 116 1.17 6.88 -1.48
CA ILE A 116 0.61 7.48 -2.70
C ILE A 116 0.73 6.51 -3.88
N ALA A 117 1.87 5.85 -4.04
CA ALA A 117 2.06 4.86 -5.10
C ALA A 117 1.10 3.66 -4.96
N CYS A 118 0.93 3.13 -3.74
CA CYS A 118 0.00 2.03 -3.48
C CYS A 118 -1.46 2.41 -3.80
N VAL A 119 -1.89 3.58 -3.32
CA VAL A 119 -3.26 4.08 -3.54
C VAL A 119 -3.51 4.35 -5.04
N ARG A 120 -2.53 4.90 -5.75
CA ARG A 120 -2.61 5.06 -7.21
C ARG A 120 -2.80 3.73 -7.92
N HIS A 121 -2.05 2.69 -7.57
CA HIS A 121 -2.23 1.36 -8.17
C HIS A 121 -3.61 0.79 -7.87
N LEU A 122 -4.08 0.85 -6.62
CA LEU A 122 -5.41 0.38 -6.22
C LEU A 122 -6.51 1.05 -7.05
N ARG A 123 -6.45 2.37 -7.22
CA ARG A 123 -7.42 3.12 -8.04
C ARG A 123 -7.32 2.79 -9.52
N TYR A 124 -6.10 2.60 -10.03
CA TYR A 124 -5.86 2.28 -11.44
C TYR A 124 -6.43 0.90 -11.81
N PHE A 125 -6.23 -0.11 -10.96
CA PHE A 125 -6.86 -1.43 -11.11
C PHE A 125 -8.36 -1.42 -10.96
N ARG A 126 -8.89 -0.65 -9.99
CA ARG A 126 -10.34 -0.52 -9.82
C ARG A 126 -11.00 0.08 -11.06
N ALA A 127 -10.28 0.93 -11.79
CA ALA A 127 -10.72 1.47 -13.07
C ALA A 127 -10.52 0.50 -14.26
N GLY A 128 -10.09 -0.74 -14.01
CA GLY A 128 -9.88 -1.77 -15.03
C GLY A 128 -8.54 -1.67 -15.76
N HIS A 129 -7.59 -0.88 -15.26
CA HIS A 129 -6.27 -0.76 -15.85
C HIS A 129 -5.25 -1.65 -15.14
N THR A 130 -4.21 -2.03 -15.87
CA THR A 130 -3.03 -2.72 -15.35
C THR A 130 -1.80 -1.87 -15.63
N PRO A 131 -0.66 -2.11 -14.96
CA PRO A 131 0.63 -1.49 -15.31
C PRO A 131 0.99 -1.57 -16.81
N TYR A 132 0.44 -2.54 -17.54
CA TYR A 132 0.64 -2.75 -18.97
C TYR A 132 -0.37 -2.01 -19.88
N GLY A 133 -1.32 -1.27 -19.30
CA GLY A 133 -2.38 -0.56 -20.01
C GLY A 133 -3.80 -0.99 -19.60
N PRO A 134 -4.83 -0.43 -20.24
CA PRO A 134 -6.22 -0.84 -20.01
C PRO A 134 -6.38 -2.34 -20.32
N SER A 135 -7.17 -3.04 -19.49
CA SER A 135 -7.70 -4.34 -19.90
C SER A 135 -8.52 -4.19 -21.18
N ALA A 136 -8.62 -5.27 -21.96
CA ALA A 136 -9.53 -5.32 -23.11
C ALA A 136 -11.00 -5.01 -22.73
N SER A 137 -11.35 -5.11 -21.44
CA SER A 137 -12.67 -4.77 -20.87
C SER A 137 -12.76 -3.38 -20.21
N ALA A 138 -11.65 -2.62 -20.12
CA ALA A 138 -11.65 -1.33 -19.43
C ALA A 138 -12.35 -0.24 -20.26
N GLY A 139 -13.19 0.57 -19.60
CA GLY A 139 -13.75 1.79 -20.18
C GLY A 139 -12.70 2.91 -20.34
N PRO A 140 -13.10 4.13 -20.74
CA PRO A 140 -12.16 5.24 -20.92
C PRO A 140 -11.41 5.58 -19.61
N GLU A 141 -10.17 6.07 -19.75
CA GLU A 141 -9.28 6.39 -18.62
C GLU A 141 -9.93 7.35 -17.59
N PRO A 142 -9.71 7.14 -16.28
CA PRO A 142 -10.20 8.05 -15.25
C PRO A 142 -9.45 9.38 -15.31
N ALA A 143 -10.13 10.47 -14.93
CA ALA A 143 -9.54 11.81 -14.90
C ALA A 143 -8.32 11.87 -13.96
N PRO A 144 -7.25 12.60 -14.34
CA PRO A 144 -6.09 12.81 -13.47
C PRO A 144 -6.50 13.57 -12.20
N TRP A 145 -5.82 13.27 -11.10
CA TRP A 145 -6.04 13.92 -9.81
C TRP A 145 -5.64 15.42 -9.88
N PRO A 146 -6.36 16.35 -9.20
CA PRO A 146 -5.99 17.76 -9.11
C PRO A 146 -4.65 17.99 -8.39
#